data_AF-A0A7K2KJK4-F1
#
_entry.id   AF-A0A7K2KJK4-F1
#
_cell.length_a   1.000
_cell.length_b   1.000
_cell.length_c   1.000
_cell.angle_alpha   90.00
_cell.angle_beta   90.00
_cell.angle_gamma   90.00
#
_symmetry.space_group_name_H-M   'P 1'
#
loop_
_entity.id
_entity.type
_entity.pdbx_description
1 polymer ?
#
loop_
_entity_poly.entity_id
_entity_poly.type
_entity_poly.pdbx_seq_one_letter_code
_entity_poly.pdbx_strand_id
1 'polypeptide(L)'
;MRIWDLATGPHHVPVTGHTDSVCAVAITRIDGRPYGLSASGDGTLQVRDLATGAHTATLTGHTGSLTDLAVTDLDGRPHALTTSN
;
A
#
# COMPACT_ATOMS: atom_id res chain seq x y z
N MET A 1 -5.48 -6.06 6.20
CA MET A 1 -5.52 -6.34 4.73
C MET A 1 -5.05 -7.77 4.49
N ARG A 2 -5.33 -8.38 3.32
CA ARG A 2 -4.81 -9.69 2.90
C ARG A 2 -4.30 -9.62 1.46
N ILE A 3 -3.19 -10.29 1.16
CA ILE A 3 -2.69 -10.49 -0.21
C ILE A 3 -2.97 -11.95 -0.58
N TRP A 4 -3.57 -12.21 -1.74
CA TRP A 4 -3.95 -13.55 -2.21
C TRP A 4 -3.09 -13.95 -3.41
N ASP A 5 -2.59 -15.20 -3.42
CA ASP A 5 -1.99 -15.80 -4.60
C ASP A 5 -3.07 -16.47 -5.46
N LEU A 6 -3.43 -15.84 -6.58
CA LEU A 6 -4.49 -16.32 -7.45
C LEU A 6 -4.10 -17.57 -8.26
N ALA A 7 -2.80 -17.90 -8.36
CA ALA A 7 -2.32 -19.06 -9.09
C ALA A 7 -2.33 -20.33 -8.22
N THR A 8 -2.04 -20.20 -6.91
CA THR A 8 -1.92 -21.34 -5.98
C THR A 8 -3.12 -21.54 -5.06
N GLY A 9 -4.12 -20.66 -5.11
CA GLY A 9 -5.41 -20.85 -4.42
C GLY A 9 -5.52 -20.04 -3.11
N PRO A 10 -6.17 -20.56 -2.04
CA PRO A 10 -6.56 -19.75 -0.87
C PRO A 10 -5.39 -19.30 0.03
N HIS A 11 -4.15 -19.49 -0.40
CA HIS A 11 -2.98 -19.01 0.30
C HIS A 11 -2.97 -17.48 0.29
N HIS A 12 -2.96 -16.91 1.50
CA HIS A 12 -2.88 -15.47 1.68
C HIS A 12 -1.92 -15.12 2.80
N VAL A 13 -1.29 -13.96 2.65
CA VAL A 13 -0.45 -13.38 3.70
C VAL A 13 -1.30 -12.34 4.45
N PRO A 14 -1.57 -12.54 5.76
CA PRO A 14 -2.19 -11.51 6.59
C PRO A 14 -1.27 -10.29 6.63
N VAL A 15 -1.84 -9.13 6.31
CA VAL A 15 -1.15 -7.85 6.37
C VAL A 15 -1.67 -7.06 7.56
N THR A 16 -0.84 -6.97 8.58
CA THR A 16 -1.02 -6.16 9.78
C THR A 16 -0.22 -4.86 9.67
N GLY A 17 -0.60 -3.87 10.48
CA GLY A 17 0.11 -2.61 10.59
C GLY A 17 -0.82 -1.43 10.81
N HIS A 18 -1.91 -1.35 10.04
CA HIS A 18 -2.88 -0.26 10.20
C HIS A 18 -3.66 -0.40 11.51
N THR A 19 -3.86 0.73 12.20
CA THR A 19 -4.63 0.81 13.44
C THR A 19 -6.07 1.28 13.23
N ASP A 20 -6.41 1.64 11.99
CA ASP A 20 -7.76 2.01 11.57
C ASP A 20 -8.08 1.40 10.19
N SER A 21 -9.27 1.67 9.69
CA SER A 21 -9.79 1.22 8.41
C SER A 21 -8.85 1.57 7.26
N VAL A 22 -8.67 0.64 6.33
CA VAL A 22 -7.99 0.91 5.06
C VAL A 22 -8.99 1.54 4.12
N CYS A 23 -8.72 2.77 3.68
CA CYS A 23 -9.61 3.56 2.85
C CYS A 23 -9.34 3.34 1.35
N ALA A 24 -8.08 3.13 0.96
CA ALA A 24 -7.68 2.92 -0.42
C ALA A 24 -6.45 2.01 -0.54
N VAL A 25 -6.29 1.36 -1.69
CA VAL A 25 -5.12 0.53 -2.03
C VAL A 25 -4.68 0.79 -3.47
N ALA A 26 -3.37 0.70 -3.72
CA ALA A 26 -2.80 0.83 -5.05
C ALA A 26 -1.65 -0.17 -5.23
N ILE A 27 -1.27 -0.43 -6.48
CA ILE A 27 -0.13 -1.29 -6.84
C ILE A 27 0.82 -0.49 -7.72
N THR A 28 2.11 -0.72 -7.53
CA THR A 28 3.15 -0.17 -8.40
C THR A 28 4.30 -1.14 -8.60
N ARG A 29 5.26 -0.78 -9.45
CA ARG A 29 6.51 -1.52 -9.61
C ARG A 29 7.70 -0.61 -9.35
N ILE A 30 8.67 -1.12 -8.58
CA ILE A 30 9.98 -0.49 -8.38
C ILE A 30 11.00 -1.48 -8.93
N ASP A 31 11.77 -1.08 -9.94
CA ASP A 31 12.75 -1.94 -10.62
C ASP A 31 12.15 -3.29 -11.08
N GLY A 32 10.93 -3.24 -11.64
CA GLY A 32 10.19 -4.42 -12.10
C GLY A 32 9.54 -5.27 -10.99
N ARG A 33 9.81 -4.95 -9.72
CA ARG A 33 9.32 -5.68 -8.56
C ARG A 33 8.00 -5.11 -8.05
N PRO A 34 6.96 -5.93 -7.78
CA PRO A 34 5.63 -5.43 -7.43
C PRO A 34 5.55 -5.00 -5.96
N TYR A 35 4.98 -3.81 -5.74
CA TYR A 35 4.70 -3.26 -4.41
C TYR A 35 3.22 -2.90 -4.30
N GLY A 36 2.65 -3.16 -3.13
CA GLY A 36 1.31 -2.75 -2.74
C GLY A 36 1.40 -1.57 -1.78
N LEU A 37 0.48 -0.63 -1.93
CA LEU A 37 0.31 0.52 -1.07
C LEU A 37 -1.09 0.48 -0.45
N SER A 38 -1.20 0.84 0.83
CA SER A 38 -2.49 0.92 1.54
C SER A 38 -2.57 2.19 2.36
N ALA A 39 -3.61 2.99 2.12
CA ALA A 39 -3.91 4.23 2.82
C ALA A 39 -4.98 3.99 3.89
N SER A 40 -4.82 4.56 5.08
CA SER A 40 -5.70 4.29 6.21
C SER A 40 -6.20 5.53 6.94
N GLY A 41 -7.33 5.35 7.63
CA GLY A 41 -7.87 6.29 8.60
C GLY A 41 -6.91 6.65 9.75
N ASP A 42 -5.88 5.83 9.99
CA ASP A 42 -4.82 6.11 10.96
C ASP A 42 -3.82 7.20 10.51
N GLY A 43 -4.04 7.78 9.33
CA GLY A 43 -3.23 8.87 8.77
C GLY A 43 -1.93 8.39 8.11
N THR A 44 -1.77 7.08 7.93
CA THR A 44 -0.55 6.49 7.36
C THR A 44 -0.80 5.82 6.02
N LEU A 45 0.24 5.86 5.17
CA LEU A 45 0.35 5.07 3.95
C LEU A 45 1.40 3.99 4.16
N GLN A 46 1.03 2.71 4.08
CA GLN A 46 1.99 1.61 4.17
C GLN A 46 2.39 1.09 2.81
N VAL A 47 3.67 0.75 2.64
CA VAL A 47 4.26 0.17 1.43
C VAL A 47 4.74 -1.23 1.74
N ARG A 48 4.37 -2.18 0.90
CA ARG A 48 4.68 -3.60 1.06
C ARG A 48 5.19 -4.20 -0.24
N ASP A 49 6.23 -4.99 -0.13
CA ASP A 49 6.69 -5.86 -1.20
C ASP A 49 5.73 -7.05 -1.36
N LEU A 50 5.10 -7.17 -2.53
CA LEU A 50 4.12 -8.22 -2.79
C LEU A 50 4.75 -9.58 -3.08
N ALA A 51 6.03 -9.63 -3.47
CA ALA A 51 6.71 -10.87 -3.76
C ALA A 51 7.10 -11.63 -2.47
N THR A 52 7.37 -10.90 -1.37
CA THR A 52 7.72 -11.51 -0.07
C THR A 52 6.63 -11.31 0.99
N GLY A 53 5.71 -10.38 0.76
CA GLY A 53 4.79 -9.90 1.79
C GLY A 53 5.44 -8.99 2.82
N ALA A 54 6.71 -8.59 2.67
CA ALA A 54 7.43 -7.79 3.67
C ALA A 54 6.97 -6.33 3.70
N HIS A 55 6.67 -5.82 4.90
CA HIS A 55 6.45 -4.39 5.12
C HIS A 55 7.75 -3.63 4.85
N THR A 56 7.71 -2.68 3.92
CA THR A 56 8.91 -1.94 3.49
C THR A 56 8.96 -0.55 4.11
N ALA A 57 7.83 0.15 4.22
CA ALA A 57 7.79 1.50 4.77
C ALA A 57 6.41 1.88 5.30
N THR A 58 6.40 2.79 6.28
CA THR A 58 5.21 3.55 6.70
C THR A 58 5.50 5.02 6.42
N LEU A 59 4.70 5.65 5.58
CA LEU A 59 4.78 7.07 5.30
C LEU A 59 3.76 7.79 6.17
N THR A 60 4.23 8.83 6.86
CA THR A 60 3.47 9.69 7.76
C THR A 60 3.59 11.15 7.30
N GLY A 61 2.69 12.01 7.76
CA GLY A 61 2.73 13.44 7.46
C GLY A 61 1.36 14.09 7.39
N HIS A 62 0.33 13.32 7.02
CA HIS A 62 -1.05 13.74 7.18
C HIS A 62 -1.44 13.77 8.66
N THR A 63 -2.14 14.81 9.08
CA THR A 63 -2.63 14.96 10.46
C THR A 63 -4.01 14.33 10.66
N GLY A 64 -4.67 13.94 9.58
CA GLY A 64 -5.99 13.33 9.57
C GLY A 64 -6.02 12.03 8.77
N SER A 65 -7.19 11.40 8.75
CA SER A 65 -7.45 10.17 8.02
C SER A 65 -7.19 10.32 6.53
N LEU A 66 -6.47 9.36 5.94
CA LEU A 66 -6.34 9.30 4.49
C LEU A 66 -7.68 8.90 3.89
N THR A 67 -8.06 9.59 2.82
CA THR A 67 -9.33 9.37 2.13
C THR A 67 -9.16 8.70 0.78
N ASP A 68 -8.02 8.91 0.10
CA ASP A 68 -7.77 8.32 -1.21
C ASP A 68 -6.27 8.14 -1.48
N LEU A 69 -5.95 7.34 -2.50
CA LEU A 69 -4.61 7.00 -2.94
C LEU A 69 -4.59 6.75 -4.46
N ALA A 70 -3.71 7.47 -5.15
CA ALA A 70 -3.35 7.19 -6.53
C ALA A 70 -1.84 6.99 -6.67
N VAL A 71 -1.43 6.22 -7.67
CA VAL A 71 -0.01 6.05 -8.02
C VAL A 71 0.19 6.32 -9.49
N THR A 72 1.26 7.02 -9.81
CA THR A 72 1.74 7.22 -11.17
C THR A 72 3.21 6.83 -11.26
N ASP A 73 3.67 6.48 -12.46
CA ASP A 73 5.09 6.36 -12.76
C ASP A 73 5.56 7.65 -13.45
N LEU A 74 6.64 8.24 -12.94
CA LEU A 74 7.29 9.40 -13.52
C LEU A 74 8.72 9.01 -13.86
N ASP A 75 9.01 8.81 -15.15
CA ASP A 75 10.33 8.45 -15.66
C ASP A 75 10.95 7.22 -14.96
N GLY A 76 10.16 6.16 -14.77
CA GLY A 76 10.58 4.93 -14.10
C GLY A 76 10.62 5.03 -12.58
N ARG A 77 10.06 6.10 -12.00
CA ARG A 77 9.98 6.32 -10.56
C ARG A 77 8.53 6.42 -10.12
N PRO A 78 8.02 5.47 -9.33
CA PRO A 78 6.66 5.54 -8.85
C PRO A 78 6.49 6.63 -7.79
N HIS A 79 5.42 7.41 -7.94
CA HIS A 79 5.01 8.46 -7.01
C HIS A 79 3.58 8.19 -6.54
N ALA A 80 3.38 8.25 -5.23
CA ALA A 80 2.05 8.13 -4.63
C ALA A 80 1.50 9.53 -4.32
N LEU A 81 0.23 9.75 -4.66
CA LEU A 81 -0.55 10.90 -4.25
C LEU A 81 -1.61 10.43 -3.25
N THR A 82 -1.74 11.14 -2.14
CA THR A 82 -2.73 10.84 -1.10
C THR A 82 -3.48 12.10 -0.72
N THR A 83 -4.75 11.94 -0.37
CA THR A 83 -5.58 13.01 0.19
C THR A 83 -5.96 12.67 1.62
N SER A 84 -6.08 13.68 2.47
CA SER A 84 -6.61 13.54 3.82
C SER A 84 -7.73 14.57 4.05
N ASN A 85 -8.53 14.31 5.07
CA ASN A 85 -9.44 15.32 5.63
C ASN A 85 -8.71 16.26 6.59
#